data_AF-A0A9W6T1Y1-F1
#
_entry.id   AF-A0A9W6T1Y1-F1
#
_cell.length_a   1.000
_cell.length_b   1.000
_cell.length_c   1.000
_cell.angle_alpha   90.00
_cell.angle_beta   90.00
_cell.angle_gamma   90.00
#
_symmetry.space_group_name_H-M   'P 1'
#
loop_
_entity.id
_entity.type
_entity.pdbx_description
1 polymer ?
#
loop_
_entity_poly.entity_id
_entity_poly.type
_entity_poly.pdbx_seq_one_letter_code
_entity_poly.pdbx_strand_id
1 'polypeptide(L)'
;MSDQTSIFTTCVQIYEQDYKEKIKEDKTHELKEIDKSSKAHSALTTMDSLVMEAVKLNKTIISLDGFLGEIKEFYLLSSAGSSSNKAIDLERQKDEIDSTMQIKLQGLSTQLKKMEEYERKRIELEKLNESNVSISKIAMNFISKGNYEDYQLLEAATINLFRANILKYLSVNLKNLSTTFLDMKEKRLERKREFSKSSLATNTYYRNDSHSDFNDYTPSSNTDLDSKNYNDQHLPLLSEKDEQSYKETMSSLGQQELLLLQKENEELLLESKSEELSKVKHLETSIIDVAQIINEIGFQLDVQNDQINQLMDTQEDVVNNITSGNTELKKANERSSNNAKRVTWLIIILGLFLVLFDYML
;
A
#
# COMPACT_ATOMS: atom_id res chain seq x y z
N MET A 1 -28.16 12.42 25.47
CA MET A 1 -28.51 12.74 24.08
C MET A 1 -29.68 11.85 23.70
N SER A 2 -30.87 12.41 23.48
CA SER A 2 -32.06 11.63 23.17
C SER A 2 -31.94 11.05 21.77
N ASP A 3 -32.22 9.76 21.64
CA ASP A 3 -32.20 9.03 20.38
C ASP A 3 -33.34 9.52 19.47
N GLN A 4 -32.99 10.36 18.50
CA GLN A 4 -33.92 10.97 17.53
C GLN A 4 -34.31 10.00 16.40
N THR A 5 -33.75 8.80 16.39
CA THR A 5 -33.96 7.79 15.34
C THR A 5 -35.43 7.38 15.25
N SER A 6 -36.14 7.26 16.39
CA SER A 6 -37.55 6.87 16.41
C SER A 6 -38.46 7.93 15.79
N ILE A 7 -38.23 9.21 16.09
CA ILE A 7 -38.97 10.35 15.53
C ILE A 7 -38.71 10.42 14.02
N PHE A 8 -37.47 10.24 13.59
CA PHE A 8 -37.11 10.20 12.19
C PHE A 8 -37.83 9.05 11.44
N THR A 9 -37.86 7.84 12.02
CA THR A 9 -38.59 6.71 11.42
C THR A 9 -40.09 6.99 11.30
N THR A 10 -40.71 7.62 12.30
CA THR A 10 -42.12 8.01 12.23
C THR A 10 -42.38 9.05 11.14
N CYS A 11 -41.50 10.07 11.01
CA CYS A 11 -41.62 11.06 9.96
C CYS A 11 -41.47 10.45 8.55
N VAL A 12 -40.55 9.50 8.37
CA VAL A 12 -40.35 8.78 7.10
C VAL A 12 -41.59 7.94 6.76
N GLN A 13 -42.18 7.26 7.74
CA GLN A 13 -43.39 6.46 7.53
C GLN A 13 -44.59 7.31 7.08
N ILE A 14 -44.79 8.48 7.70
CA ILE A 14 -45.84 9.41 7.31
C ILE A 14 -45.61 9.90 5.87
N TYR A 15 -44.38 10.26 5.53
CA TYR A 15 -44.04 10.72 4.19
C TYR A 15 -44.20 9.63 3.12
N GLU A 16 -43.82 8.39 3.41
CA GLU A 16 -44.05 7.25 2.51
C GLU A 16 -45.53 6.95 2.30
N GLN A 17 -46.35 7.16 3.34
CA GLN A 17 -47.80 6.94 3.27
C GLN A 17 -48.46 8.01 2.40
N ASP A 18 -48.12 9.28 2.61
CA ASP A 18 -48.56 10.42 1.77
C ASP A 18 -48.08 10.27 0.31
N TYR A 19 -46.86 9.77 0.10
CA TYR A 19 -46.31 9.53 -1.24
C TYR A 19 -47.03 8.38 -1.96
N LYS A 20 -47.37 7.31 -1.24
CA LYS A 20 -48.18 6.19 -1.79
C LYS A 20 -49.62 6.60 -2.09
N GLU A 21 -50.19 7.53 -1.33
CA GLU A 21 -51.51 8.11 -1.64
C GLU A 21 -51.47 9.00 -2.88
N LYS A 22 -50.45 9.86 -3.03
CA LYS A 22 -50.26 10.64 -4.28
C LYS A 22 -50.04 9.78 -5.53
N ILE A 23 -49.29 8.67 -5.42
CA ILE A 23 -49.12 7.72 -6.53
C ILE A 23 -50.44 7.01 -6.89
N LYS A 24 -51.37 6.84 -5.94
CA LYS A 24 -52.69 6.26 -6.25
C LYS A 24 -53.61 7.25 -6.96
N GLU A 25 -53.48 8.55 -6.69
CA GLU A 25 -54.23 9.60 -7.41
C GLU A 25 -53.70 9.82 -8.85
N ASP A 26 -52.39 9.68 -9.10
CA ASP A 26 -51.78 9.96 -10.41
C ASP A 26 -51.77 8.75 -11.39
N LYS A 27 -52.36 7.62 -10.99
CA LYS A 27 -52.37 6.36 -11.75
C LYS A 27 -53.19 6.35 -13.05
N THR A 28 -53.70 7.50 -13.51
CA THR A 28 -54.33 7.61 -14.83
C THR A 28 -53.41 8.13 -15.93
N HIS A 29 -52.19 8.63 -15.64
CA HIS A 29 -51.35 9.21 -16.71
C HIS A 29 -49.89 8.75 -16.85
N GLU A 30 -49.29 8.00 -15.92
CA GLU A 30 -47.86 7.64 -16.01
C GLU A 30 -47.59 6.14 -15.99
N LEU A 31 -47.72 5.51 -17.16
CA LEU A 31 -47.25 4.14 -17.44
C LEU A 31 -46.00 4.13 -18.34
N LYS A 32 -45.20 5.21 -18.35
CA LYS A 32 -44.01 5.33 -19.23
C LYS A 32 -42.69 5.72 -18.54
N GLU A 33 -42.66 5.95 -17.23
CA GLU A 33 -41.45 6.44 -16.54
C GLU A 33 -40.58 5.34 -15.90
N ILE A 34 -41.05 4.08 -15.85
CA ILE A 34 -40.34 3.00 -15.11
C ILE A 34 -39.09 2.48 -15.85
N ASP A 35 -38.95 2.71 -17.16
CA ASP A 35 -37.81 2.17 -17.94
C ASP A 35 -36.51 3.00 -17.86
N LYS A 36 -36.50 4.18 -17.23
CA LYS A 36 -35.29 5.02 -17.16
C LYS A 36 -34.38 4.71 -15.96
N SER A 37 -34.89 4.08 -14.90
CA SER A 37 -34.09 3.69 -13.73
C SER A 37 -33.11 2.55 -14.03
N SER A 38 -33.46 1.64 -14.94
CA SER A 38 -32.63 0.51 -15.34
C SER A 38 -31.30 0.93 -16.03
N LYS A 39 -31.29 2.07 -16.74
CA LYS A 39 -30.05 2.59 -17.37
C LYS A 39 -29.08 3.23 -16.38
N ALA A 40 -29.56 3.88 -15.33
CA ALA A 40 -28.71 4.45 -14.28
C ALA A 40 -27.95 3.34 -13.51
N HIS A 41 -28.62 2.21 -13.24
CA HIS A 41 -27.97 1.05 -12.61
C HIS A 41 -26.87 0.40 -13.46
N SER A 42 -26.91 0.54 -14.79
CA SER A 42 -25.86 -0.01 -15.68
C SER A 42 -24.56 0.81 -15.66
N ALA A 43 -24.61 2.11 -15.33
CA ALA A 43 -23.42 2.93 -15.13
C ALA A 43 -22.68 2.52 -13.84
N LEU A 44 -23.44 2.09 -12.82
CA LEU A 44 -22.88 1.56 -11.58
C LEU A 44 -22.21 0.19 -11.76
N THR A 45 -22.64 -0.64 -12.72
CA THR A 45 -22.00 -1.94 -12.99
C THR A 45 -20.58 -1.82 -13.57
N THR A 46 -20.25 -0.68 -14.21
CA THR A 46 -18.86 -0.41 -14.62
C THR A 46 -17.92 -0.06 -13.45
N MET A 47 -18.48 0.17 -12.25
CA MET A 47 -17.71 0.30 -11.00
C MET A 47 -17.02 -0.99 -10.58
N ASP A 48 -17.53 -2.14 -11.01
CA ASP A 48 -17.13 -3.41 -10.43
C ASP A 48 -15.71 -3.83 -10.83
N SER A 49 -15.18 -3.42 -11.99
CA SER A 49 -13.86 -3.93 -12.42
C SER A 49 -12.72 -3.45 -11.52
N LEU A 50 -12.63 -2.14 -11.25
CA LEU A 50 -11.58 -1.56 -10.41
C LEU A 50 -11.74 -2.00 -8.95
N VAL A 51 -12.97 -1.97 -8.44
CA VAL A 51 -13.25 -2.36 -7.05
C VAL A 51 -12.97 -3.86 -6.86
N MET A 52 -13.34 -4.73 -7.81
CA MET A 52 -13.01 -6.15 -7.74
C MET A 52 -11.50 -6.38 -7.79
N GLU A 53 -10.76 -5.66 -8.63
CA GLU A 53 -9.30 -5.76 -8.71
C GLU A 53 -8.64 -5.26 -7.43
N ALA A 54 -9.08 -4.13 -6.88
CA ALA A 54 -8.62 -3.60 -5.59
C ALA A 54 -8.88 -4.58 -4.43
N VAL A 55 -10.06 -5.22 -4.41
CA VAL A 55 -10.39 -6.23 -3.39
C VAL A 55 -9.51 -7.47 -3.55
N LYS A 56 -9.24 -7.92 -4.77
CA LYS A 56 -8.29 -9.02 -5.03
C LYS A 56 -6.89 -8.66 -4.55
N LEU A 57 -6.41 -7.44 -4.84
CA LEU A 57 -5.10 -6.97 -4.44
C LEU A 57 -4.99 -6.80 -2.92
N ASN A 58 -6.04 -6.31 -2.27
CA ASN A 58 -6.06 -6.23 -0.81
C ASN A 58 -6.04 -7.62 -0.16
N LYS A 59 -6.76 -8.60 -0.74
CA LYS A 59 -6.69 -10.00 -0.26
C LYS A 59 -5.29 -10.58 -0.39
N THR A 60 -4.59 -10.31 -1.51
CA THR A 60 -3.22 -10.78 -1.68
C THR A 60 -2.26 -10.09 -0.71
N ILE A 61 -2.39 -8.77 -0.48
CA ILE A 61 -1.60 -8.05 0.53
C ILE A 61 -1.82 -8.64 1.93
N ILE A 62 -3.08 -8.87 2.34
CA ILE A 62 -3.38 -9.46 3.66
C ILE A 62 -2.78 -10.87 3.78
N SER A 63 -2.89 -11.69 2.74
CA SER A 63 -2.26 -13.02 2.75
C SER A 63 -0.74 -12.95 2.84
N LEU A 64 -0.13 -11.93 2.23
CA LEU A 64 1.31 -11.73 2.23
C LEU A 64 1.80 -11.19 3.58
N ASP A 65 1.01 -10.34 4.22
CA ASP A 65 1.27 -9.83 5.57
C ASP A 65 1.15 -10.93 6.62
N GLY A 66 0.12 -11.80 6.51
CA GLY A 66 -0.01 -12.99 7.35
C GLY A 66 1.18 -13.95 7.19
N PHE A 67 1.57 -14.23 5.95
CA PHE A 67 2.76 -15.03 5.64
C PHE A 67 4.06 -14.38 6.17
N LEU A 68 4.19 -13.06 6.08
CA LEU A 68 5.33 -12.33 6.65
C LEU A 68 5.36 -12.45 8.18
N GLY A 69 4.21 -12.39 8.84
CA GLY A 69 4.07 -12.61 10.27
C GLY A 69 4.49 -14.01 10.71
N GLU A 70 4.06 -15.04 9.98
CA GLU A 70 4.45 -16.45 10.23
C GLU A 70 5.95 -16.69 10.04
N ILE A 71 6.53 -16.08 8.99
CA ILE A 71 7.94 -16.26 8.66
C ILE A 71 8.86 -15.44 9.54
N LYS A 72 8.40 -14.33 10.12
CA LYS A 72 9.24 -13.41 10.89
C LYS A 72 10.06 -14.11 11.96
N GLU A 73 9.47 -15.04 12.70
CA GLU A 73 10.18 -15.81 13.73
C GLU A 73 11.28 -16.67 13.09
N PHE A 74 10.90 -17.56 12.17
CA PHE A 74 11.83 -18.45 11.45
C PHE A 74 12.97 -17.68 10.71
N TYR A 75 12.63 -16.53 10.14
CA TYR A 75 13.55 -15.71 9.35
C TYR A 75 14.58 -15.00 10.22
N LEU A 76 14.17 -14.53 11.40
CA LEU A 76 15.05 -13.84 12.34
C LEU A 76 15.88 -14.77 13.23
N LEU A 77 15.48 -16.04 13.39
CA LEU A 77 16.32 -17.03 14.08
C LEU A 77 17.66 -17.22 13.37
N SER A 78 18.75 -16.98 14.12
CA SER A 78 20.12 -17.19 13.65
C SER A 78 20.42 -18.69 13.55
N SER A 79 21.04 -19.12 12.46
CA SER A 79 21.45 -20.52 12.24
C SER A 79 22.68 -20.93 13.07
N ALA A 80 23.21 -20.03 13.92
CA ALA A 80 24.47 -20.17 14.65
C ALA A 80 24.61 -21.39 15.59
N GLY A 81 23.55 -22.17 15.82
CA GLY A 81 23.57 -23.39 16.65
C GLY A 81 23.10 -24.67 15.95
N SER A 82 22.83 -24.64 14.65
CA SER A 82 22.39 -25.82 13.90
C SER A 82 23.55 -26.54 13.21
N SER A 83 23.50 -27.87 13.14
CA SER A 83 24.45 -28.67 12.35
C SER A 83 24.64 -28.06 10.95
N SER A 84 25.89 -27.96 10.50
CA SER A 84 26.31 -27.32 9.23
C SER A 84 25.34 -27.55 8.06
N ASN A 85 24.95 -28.80 7.81
CA ASN A 85 24.03 -29.14 6.71
C ASN A 85 22.62 -28.53 6.89
N LYS A 86 22.06 -28.57 8.11
CA LYS A 86 20.75 -28.01 8.41
C LYS A 86 20.75 -26.48 8.38
N ALA A 87 21.87 -25.86 8.73
CA ALA A 87 22.04 -24.41 8.64
C ALA A 87 22.09 -23.93 7.18
N ILE A 88 22.77 -24.67 6.30
CA ILE A 88 22.84 -24.39 4.86
C ILE A 88 21.46 -24.52 4.22
N ASP A 89 20.71 -25.58 4.56
CA ASP A 89 19.34 -25.77 4.04
C ASP A 89 18.38 -24.67 4.51
N LEU A 90 18.50 -24.22 5.76
CA LEU A 90 17.72 -23.11 6.30
C LEU A 90 18.02 -21.81 5.55
N GLU A 91 19.30 -21.57 5.28
CA GLU A 91 19.76 -20.35 4.62
C GLU A 91 19.27 -20.28 3.18
N ARG A 92 19.29 -21.42 2.48
CA ARG A 92 18.71 -21.55 1.14
C ARG A 92 17.21 -21.29 1.14
N GLN A 93 16.46 -21.85 2.10
CA GLN A 93 15.02 -21.58 2.22
C GLN A 93 14.73 -20.09 2.45
N LYS A 94 15.55 -19.41 3.26
CA LYS A 94 15.41 -17.97 3.48
C LYS A 94 15.68 -17.15 2.22
N ASP A 95 16.66 -17.55 1.40
CA ASP A 95 16.93 -16.90 0.10
C ASP A 95 15.81 -17.15 -0.92
N GLU A 96 15.21 -18.34 -0.93
CA GLU A 96 14.03 -18.66 -1.76
C GLU A 96 12.80 -17.84 -1.35
N ILE A 97 12.60 -17.65 -0.04
CA ILE A 97 11.56 -16.77 0.51
C ILE A 97 11.81 -15.33 0.05
N ASP A 98 13.05 -14.83 0.14
CA ASP A 98 13.38 -13.46 -0.28
C ASP A 98 13.06 -13.21 -1.75
N SER A 99 13.47 -14.14 -2.62
CA SER A 99 13.18 -14.08 -4.06
C SER A 99 11.67 -14.12 -4.32
N THR A 100 10.96 -15.04 -3.67
CA THR A 100 9.50 -15.18 -3.83
C THR A 100 8.76 -13.94 -3.37
N MET A 101 9.15 -13.36 -2.22
CA MET A 101 8.57 -12.13 -1.68
C MET A 101 8.85 -10.95 -2.59
N GLN A 102 10.09 -10.81 -3.09
CA GLN A 102 10.47 -9.75 -4.01
C GLN A 102 9.63 -9.81 -5.30
N ILE A 103 9.48 -11.00 -5.91
CA ILE A 103 8.65 -11.18 -7.11
C ILE A 103 7.19 -10.82 -6.83
N LYS A 104 6.64 -11.25 -5.69
CA LYS A 104 5.27 -10.92 -5.31
C LYS A 104 5.09 -9.41 -5.09
N LEU A 105 6.00 -8.74 -4.39
CA LEU A 105 5.96 -7.30 -4.16
C LEU A 105 6.07 -6.52 -5.48
N GLN A 106 6.95 -6.93 -6.39
CA GLN A 106 7.03 -6.34 -7.74
C GLN A 106 5.74 -6.56 -8.54
N GLY A 107 5.15 -7.76 -8.45
CA GLY A 107 3.86 -8.07 -9.05
C GLY A 107 2.73 -7.17 -8.54
N LEU A 108 2.66 -6.97 -7.22
CA LEU A 108 1.66 -6.09 -6.60
C LEU A 108 1.89 -4.62 -6.96
N SER A 109 3.14 -4.15 -6.94
CA SER A 109 3.50 -2.79 -7.34
C SER A 109 3.17 -2.52 -8.81
N THR A 110 3.42 -3.48 -9.71
CA THR A 110 3.07 -3.33 -11.14
C THR A 110 1.57 -3.40 -11.39
N GLN A 111 0.82 -4.21 -10.65
CA GLN A 111 -0.64 -4.22 -10.70
C GLN A 111 -1.23 -2.88 -10.21
N LEU A 112 -0.73 -2.37 -9.08
CA LEU A 112 -1.13 -1.07 -8.54
C LEU A 112 -0.88 0.06 -9.55
N LYS A 113 0.31 0.11 -10.15
CA LYS A 113 0.66 1.07 -11.21
C LYS A 113 -0.30 1.05 -12.39
N LYS A 114 -0.65 -0.16 -12.86
CA LYS A 114 -1.61 -0.29 -13.97
C LYS A 114 -2.95 0.32 -13.57
N MET A 115 -3.45 -0.01 -12.38
CA MET A 115 -4.72 0.51 -11.88
C MET A 115 -4.72 2.04 -11.76
N GLU A 116 -3.62 2.63 -11.27
CA GLU A 116 -3.42 4.07 -11.23
C GLU A 116 -3.39 4.70 -12.63
N GLU A 117 -2.68 4.09 -13.57
CA GLU A 117 -2.61 4.58 -14.95
C GLU A 117 -3.98 4.54 -15.63
N TYR A 118 -4.77 3.49 -15.39
CA TYR A 118 -6.15 3.38 -15.89
C TYR A 118 -7.02 4.50 -15.35
N GLU A 119 -6.94 4.80 -14.04
CA GLU A 119 -7.75 5.85 -13.45
C GLU A 119 -7.31 7.24 -13.91
N ARG A 120 -6.01 7.47 -14.05
CA ARG A 120 -5.47 8.73 -14.61
C ARG A 120 -5.99 8.99 -16.02
N LYS A 121 -5.95 7.97 -16.89
CA LYS A 121 -6.49 8.07 -18.26
C LYS A 121 -7.99 8.34 -18.27
N ARG A 122 -8.75 7.74 -17.35
CA ARG A 122 -10.19 8.01 -17.22
C ARG A 122 -10.46 9.47 -16.86
N ILE A 123 -9.77 9.99 -15.85
CA ILE A 123 -9.92 11.40 -15.44
C ILE A 123 -9.53 12.34 -16.58
N GLU A 124 -8.48 12.03 -17.34
CA GLU A 124 -8.07 12.81 -18.51
C GLU A 124 -9.14 12.79 -19.61
N LEU A 125 -9.70 11.61 -19.92
CA LEU A 125 -10.79 11.49 -20.88
C LEU A 125 -12.06 12.20 -20.42
N GLU A 126 -12.36 12.21 -19.12
CA GLU A 126 -13.51 12.92 -18.55
C GLU A 126 -13.37 14.43 -18.76
N LYS A 127 -12.19 15.00 -18.48
CA LYS A 127 -11.87 16.42 -18.75
C LYS A 127 -12.00 16.77 -20.24
N LEU A 128 -11.58 15.88 -21.14
CA LEU A 128 -11.73 16.09 -22.58
C LEU A 128 -13.21 15.99 -23.02
N ASN A 129 -13.99 15.12 -22.40
CA ASN A 129 -15.39 14.90 -22.73
C ASN A 129 -16.31 16.02 -22.22
N GLU A 130 -15.93 16.75 -21.16
CA GLU A 130 -16.62 17.99 -20.75
C GLU A 130 -16.61 19.05 -21.86
N SER A 131 -15.57 19.10 -22.69
CA SER A 131 -15.50 20.04 -23.83
C SER A 131 -16.44 19.66 -24.99
N ASN A 132 -16.84 18.38 -25.10
CA ASN A 132 -17.75 17.89 -26.12
C ASN A 132 -19.15 17.71 -25.54
N VAL A 133 -19.85 18.82 -25.37
CA VAL A 133 -21.25 18.82 -24.90
C VAL A 133 -22.13 18.09 -25.91
N SER A 134 -22.46 16.83 -25.61
CA SER A 134 -23.36 16.02 -26.42
C SER A 134 -24.77 16.60 -26.43
N ILE A 135 -25.40 16.64 -27.61
CA ILE A 135 -26.77 17.16 -27.82
C ILE A 135 -27.80 16.48 -26.90
N SER A 136 -27.57 15.22 -26.51
CA SER A 136 -28.45 14.51 -25.56
C SER A 136 -28.37 15.08 -24.13
N LYS A 137 -27.20 15.57 -23.70
CA LYS A 137 -27.02 16.25 -22.41
C LYS A 137 -27.75 17.59 -22.39
N ILE A 138 -27.67 18.35 -23.48
CA ILE A 138 -28.42 19.61 -23.65
C ILE A 138 -29.92 19.37 -23.56
N ALA A 139 -30.42 18.35 -24.26
CA ALA A 139 -31.85 17.99 -24.25
C ALA A 139 -32.34 17.57 -22.85
N MET A 140 -31.56 16.77 -22.12
CA MET A 140 -31.92 16.38 -20.75
C MET A 140 -31.80 17.55 -19.77
N ASN A 141 -30.83 18.44 -19.95
CA ASN A 141 -30.69 19.63 -19.10
C ASN A 141 -31.88 20.60 -19.29
N PHE A 142 -32.39 20.72 -20.53
CA PHE A 142 -33.62 21.45 -20.85
C PHE A 142 -34.86 20.83 -20.20
N ILE A 143 -35.00 19.50 -20.23
CA ILE A 143 -36.15 18.79 -19.63
C ILE A 143 -36.11 18.88 -18.09
N SER A 144 -34.92 18.82 -17.50
CA SER A 144 -34.72 18.83 -16.05
C SER A 144 -34.61 20.23 -15.43
N LYS A 145 -34.78 21.31 -16.21
CA LYS A 145 -34.64 22.69 -15.74
C LYS A 145 -33.31 22.97 -15.01
N GLY A 146 -32.18 22.46 -15.50
CA GLY A 146 -30.86 22.73 -14.91
C GLY A 146 -30.34 21.68 -13.92
N ASN A 147 -31.21 20.89 -13.29
CA ASN A 147 -30.81 20.06 -12.14
C ASN A 147 -30.11 18.72 -12.50
N TYR A 148 -30.13 18.32 -13.77
CA TYR A 148 -29.63 17.01 -14.20
C TYR A 148 -28.11 16.97 -14.37
N GLU A 149 -27.53 18.06 -14.88
CA GLU A 149 -26.08 18.18 -15.10
C GLU A 149 -25.33 18.24 -13.76
N ASP A 150 -25.88 18.99 -12.82
CA ASP A 150 -25.37 19.17 -11.46
C ASP A 150 -25.31 17.86 -10.66
N TYR A 151 -26.36 17.03 -10.74
CA TYR A 151 -26.39 15.75 -10.01
C TYR A 151 -25.38 14.74 -10.58
N GLN A 152 -25.27 14.65 -11.90
CA GLN A 152 -24.35 13.72 -12.57
C GLN A 152 -22.88 14.09 -12.30
N LEU A 153 -22.57 15.39 -12.26
CA LEU A 153 -21.23 15.88 -12.01
C LEU A 153 -20.82 15.66 -10.54
N LEU A 154 -21.75 15.85 -9.59
CA LEU A 154 -21.51 15.54 -8.18
C LEU A 154 -21.31 14.04 -7.93
N GLU A 155 -22.10 13.19 -8.59
CA GLU A 155 -21.96 11.74 -8.51
C GLU A 155 -20.58 11.29 -9.03
N ALA A 156 -20.17 11.79 -10.20
CA ALA A 156 -18.86 11.49 -10.79
C ALA A 156 -17.70 11.94 -9.89
N ALA A 157 -17.76 13.18 -9.37
CA ALA A 157 -16.74 13.71 -8.46
C ALA A 157 -16.60 12.86 -7.17
N THR A 158 -17.74 12.48 -6.57
CA THR A 158 -17.75 11.66 -5.35
C THR A 158 -17.16 10.27 -5.59
N ILE A 159 -17.49 9.67 -6.73
CA ILE A 159 -16.97 8.36 -7.13
C ILE A 159 -15.47 8.41 -7.41
N ASN A 160 -14.99 9.44 -8.12
CA ASN A 160 -13.58 9.63 -8.41
C ASN A 160 -12.78 9.83 -7.11
N LEU A 161 -13.31 10.61 -6.15
CA LEU A 161 -12.73 10.76 -4.83
C LEU A 161 -12.67 9.42 -4.07
N PHE A 162 -13.74 8.63 -4.10
CA PHE A 162 -13.77 7.31 -3.45
C PHE A 162 -12.71 6.37 -4.03
N ARG A 163 -12.58 6.32 -5.35
CA ARG A 163 -11.58 5.49 -6.05
C ARG A 163 -10.15 5.92 -5.74
N ALA A 164 -9.89 7.22 -5.71
CA ALA A 164 -8.59 7.76 -5.33
C ALA A 164 -8.22 7.39 -3.88
N ASN A 165 -9.19 7.40 -2.96
CA ASN A 165 -8.97 6.95 -1.59
C ASN A 165 -8.71 5.44 -1.49
N ILE A 166 -9.35 4.60 -2.30
CA ILE A 166 -9.04 3.16 -2.36
C ILE A 166 -7.59 2.94 -2.80
N LEU A 167 -7.16 3.62 -3.87
CA LEU A 167 -5.79 3.53 -4.38
C LEU A 167 -4.76 3.99 -3.33
N LYS A 168 -5.04 5.11 -2.66
CA LYS A 168 -4.21 5.62 -1.55
C LYS A 168 -4.11 4.60 -0.42
N TYR A 169 -5.23 4.03 0.02
CA TYR A 169 -5.24 3.00 1.06
C TYR A 169 -4.38 1.79 0.67
N LEU A 170 -4.55 1.30 -0.55
CA LEU A 170 -3.82 0.14 -1.07
C LEU A 170 -2.32 0.39 -1.14
N SER A 171 -1.94 1.58 -1.62
CA SER A 171 -0.55 2.04 -1.72
C SER A 171 0.11 2.17 -0.34
N VAL A 172 -0.58 2.76 0.64
CA VAL A 172 -0.09 2.85 2.03
C VAL A 172 0.10 1.46 2.62
N ASN A 173 -0.85 0.55 2.39
CA ASN A 173 -0.75 -0.81 2.94
C ASN A 173 0.42 -1.59 2.30
N LEU A 174 0.60 -1.48 0.97
CA LEU A 174 1.73 -2.08 0.27
C LEU A 174 3.07 -1.49 0.73
N LYS A 175 3.12 -0.17 0.98
CA LYS A 175 4.29 0.50 1.54
C LYS A 175 4.63 -0.06 2.92
N ASN A 176 3.65 -0.15 3.83
CA ASN A 176 3.86 -0.67 5.19
C ASN A 176 4.34 -2.12 5.20
N LEU A 177 3.81 -2.95 4.30
CA LEU A 177 4.26 -4.33 4.12
C LEU A 177 5.72 -4.36 3.63
N SER A 178 6.01 -3.54 2.61
CA SER A 178 7.35 -3.47 2.02
C SER A 178 8.39 -2.94 3.02
N THR A 179 8.03 -1.96 3.86
CA THR A 179 8.92 -1.46 4.93
C THR A 179 9.16 -2.52 5.99
N THR A 180 8.12 -3.26 6.41
CA THR A 180 8.29 -4.34 7.38
C THR A 180 9.22 -5.45 6.85
N PHE A 181 9.09 -5.78 5.57
CA PHE A 181 9.98 -6.73 4.91
C PHE A 181 11.41 -6.19 4.78
N LEU A 182 11.58 -4.91 4.44
CA LEU A 182 12.89 -4.25 4.39
C LEU A 182 13.60 -4.31 5.74
N ASP A 183 12.91 -3.97 6.84
CA ASP A 183 13.46 -4.03 8.20
C ASP A 183 13.96 -5.43 8.57
N MET A 184 13.25 -6.47 8.12
CA MET A 184 13.66 -7.87 8.32
C MET A 184 14.92 -8.21 7.53
N LYS A 185 15.01 -7.77 6.27
CA LYS A 185 16.19 -7.99 5.43
C LYS A 185 17.41 -7.24 5.94
N GLU A 186 17.23 -6.01 6.42
CA GLU A 186 18.32 -5.21 7.00
C GLU A 186 18.89 -5.89 8.25
N LYS A 187 18.03 -6.36 9.17
CA LYS A 187 18.46 -7.15 10.34
C LYS A 187 19.19 -8.43 9.95
N ARG A 188 18.76 -9.11 8.89
CA ARG A 188 19.46 -10.31 8.39
C ARG A 188 20.81 -9.96 7.78
N LEU A 189 20.89 -8.86 7.02
CA LEU A 189 22.14 -8.38 6.43
C LEU A 189 23.15 -7.99 7.50
N GLU A 190 22.72 -7.29 8.54
CA GLU A 190 23.56 -6.93 9.69
C GLU A 190 24.16 -8.18 10.33
N ARG A 191 23.32 -9.19 10.65
CA ARG A 191 23.79 -10.46 11.20
C ARG A 191 24.72 -11.21 10.27
N LYS A 192 24.48 -11.20 8.95
CA LYS A 192 25.39 -11.83 7.98
C LYS A 192 26.73 -11.12 7.91
N ARG A 193 26.74 -9.78 7.97
CA ARG A 193 27.97 -8.98 8.01
C ARG A 193 28.76 -9.24 9.29
N GLU A 194 28.09 -9.31 10.44
CA GLU A 194 28.71 -9.69 11.72
C GLU A 194 29.24 -11.12 11.71
N PHE A 195 28.48 -12.06 11.17
CA PHE A 195 28.90 -13.44 11.02
C PHE A 195 30.12 -13.55 10.11
N SER A 196 30.11 -12.91 8.95
CA SER A 196 31.26 -12.91 8.04
C SER A 196 32.49 -12.30 8.72
N LYS A 197 32.35 -11.18 9.44
CA LYS A 197 33.44 -10.61 10.25
C LYS A 197 33.96 -11.56 11.32
N SER A 198 33.07 -12.28 12.00
CA SER A 198 33.43 -13.20 13.10
C SER A 198 34.07 -14.49 12.58
N SER A 199 33.54 -15.07 11.50
CA SER A 199 34.11 -16.22 10.78
C SER A 199 35.53 -15.93 10.31
N LEU A 200 35.80 -14.69 9.88
CA LEU A 200 37.15 -14.24 9.50
C LEU A 200 38.09 -14.06 10.70
N ALA A 201 37.56 -13.67 11.87
CA ALA A 201 38.35 -13.45 13.09
C ALA A 201 38.72 -14.77 13.80
N THR A 202 37.84 -15.77 13.80
CA THR A 202 38.15 -17.07 14.43
C THR A 202 39.23 -17.83 13.64
N ASN A 203 39.20 -17.77 12.32
CA ASN A 203 40.18 -18.47 11.47
C ASN A 203 41.58 -17.84 11.52
N THR A 204 41.67 -16.55 11.83
CA THR A 204 42.97 -15.87 12.06
C THR A 204 43.56 -16.18 13.43
N TYR A 205 42.75 -16.49 14.44
CA TYR A 205 43.23 -16.85 15.78
C TYR A 205 43.92 -18.21 15.80
N TYR A 206 43.41 -19.21 15.07
CA TYR A 206 44.06 -20.52 14.91
C TYR A 206 45.32 -20.50 14.02
N ARG A 207 45.55 -19.42 13.26
CA ARG A 207 46.74 -19.27 12.39
C ARG A 207 47.98 -18.78 13.13
N ASN A 208 47.84 -18.21 14.33
CA ASN A 208 48.97 -17.61 15.07
C ASN A 208 49.56 -18.48 16.19
N ASP A 209 48.97 -19.63 16.55
CA ASP A 209 49.45 -20.44 17.68
C ASP A 209 50.36 -21.63 17.29
N SER A 210 50.66 -21.81 16.00
CA SER A 210 51.47 -22.97 15.57
C SER A 210 52.99 -22.74 15.58
N HIS A 211 53.50 -21.61 16.06
CA HIS A 211 54.94 -21.35 16.27
C HIS A 211 55.20 -20.63 17.61
N SER A 212 54.73 -21.18 18.74
CA SER A 212 55.34 -20.84 20.03
C SER A 212 56.56 -21.73 20.25
N ASP A 213 57.69 -21.24 19.74
CA ASP A 213 59.00 -21.79 20.06
C ASP A 213 59.24 -21.74 21.58
N PHE A 214 59.76 -22.85 22.05
CA PHE A 214 60.28 -23.12 23.37
C PHE A 214 61.35 -22.09 23.79
N ASN A 215 61.05 -21.31 24.84
CA ASN A 215 61.93 -20.64 25.83
C ASN A 215 61.56 -19.17 26.05
N ASP A 216 60.90 -18.86 27.16
CA ASP A 216 61.39 -17.74 27.98
C ASP A 216 61.07 -17.94 29.46
N TYR A 217 62.06 -17.62 30.27
CA TYR A 217 62.07 -17.72 31.72
C TYR A 217 61.89 -16.29 32.27
N THR A 218 60.98 -16.16 33.26
CA THR A 218 60.80 -15.04 34.23
C THR A 218 59.81 -13.91 33.89
N PRO A 219 59.32 -13.15 34.90
CA PRO A 219 58.77 -13.58 36.20
C PRO A 219 57.43 -12.90 36.53
N SER A 220 56.71 -13.50 37.48
CA SER A 220 55.81 -12.89 38.49
C SER A 220 55.28 -11.47 38.22
N SER A 221 53.97 -11.37 38.01
CA SER A 221 53.18 -10.28 38.60
C SER A 221 51.96 -10.86 39.28
N ASN A 222 51.90 -10.64 40.60
CA ASN A 222 50.77 -10.95 41.46
C ASN A 222 49.57 -10.10 41.05
N THR A 223 48.47 -10.74 40.70
CA THR A 223 47.15 -10.26 41.05
C THR A 223 46.30 -11.45 41.46
N ASP A 224 46.23 -11.65 42.77
CA ASP A 224 45.09 -12.31 43.41
C ASP A 224 43.80 -11.67 42.89
N LEU A 225 42.85 -12.50 42.45
CA LEU A 225 41.42 -12.32 42.70
C LEU A 225 40.62 -13.54 42.20
N ASP A 226 40.22 -14.34 43.18
CA ASP A 226 39.01 -15.16 43.29
C ASP A 226 38.62 -16.13 42.16
N SER A 227 39.04 -17.37 42.40
CA SER A 227 38.42 -18.59 41.91
C SER A 227 36.96 -18.73 42.33
N LYS A 228 36.00 -18.68 41.38
CA LYS A 228 34.74 -19.45 41.44
C LYS A 228 34.28 -19.90 40.05
N ASN A 229 34.74 -21.10 39.69
CA ASN A 229 33.90 -22.24 39.32
C ASN A 229 32.82 -22.03 38.23
N TYR A 230 33.17 -22.31 36.96
CA TYR A 230 32.24 -22.88 35.99
C TYR A 230 32.93 -23.99 35.20
N ASN A 231 32.23 -25.12 35.12
CA ASN A 231 32.63 -26.40 34.54
C ASN A 231 33.17 -26.27 33.11
N ASP A 232 34.46 -26.54 32.94
CA ASP A 232 35.04 -26.87 31.64
C ASP A 232 35.50 -28.34 31.69
N GLN A 233 34.51 -29.21 31.56
CA GLN A 233 34.72 -30.66 31.57
C GLN A 233 34.34 -31.23 30.22
N HIS A 234 35.20 -31.01 29.22
CA HIS A 234 35.61 -32.05 28.27
C HIS A 234 36.69 -31.52 27.29
N LEU A 235 37.88 -31.20 27.81
CA LEU A 235 39.08 -31.28 26.98
C LEU A 235 39.72 -32.65 27.26
N PRO A 236 39.75 -33.59 26.30
CA PRO A 236 40.44 -34.86 26.51
C PRO A 236 41.91 -34.54 26.79
N LEU A 237 42.37 -34.86 28.00
CA LEU A 237 43.79 -34.87 28.33
C LEU A 237 44.43 -35.91 27.39
N LEU A 238 45.16 -35.44 26.36
CA LEU A 238 45.85 -36.32 25.42
C LEU A 238 46.80 -37.22 26.21
N SER A 239 46.76 -38.52 25.94
CA SER A 239 47.71 -39.47 26.50
C SER A 239 49.09 -39.22 25.89
N GLU A 240 50.18 -39.40 26.63
CA GLU A 240 51.56 -39.30 26.10
C GLU A 240 51.80 -40.19 24.86
N LYS A 241 50.99 -41.24 24.68
CA LYS A 241 50.95 -42.08 23.46
C LYS A 241 50.36 -41.37 22.24
N ASP A 242 49.39 -40.48 22.44
CA ASP A 242 48.75 -39.73 21.36
C ASP A 242 49.67 -38.61 20.85
N GLU A 243 50.47 -38.00 21.74
CA GLU A 243 51.53 -37.04 21.38
C GLU A 243 52.62 -37.66 20.51
N GLN A 244 53.03 -38.90 20.81
CA GLN A 244 54.00 -39.64 19.99
C GLN A 244 53.41 -40.04 18.63
N SER A 245 52.17 -40.54 18.60
CA SER A 245 51.47 -40.85 17.35
C SER A 245 51.26 -39.62 16.47
N TYR A 246 50.99 -38.46 17.09
CA TYR A 246 50.84 -37.18 16.38
C TYR A 246 52.18 -36.70 15.81
N LYS A 247 53.27 -36.76 16.58
CA LYS A 247 54.63 -36.44 16.11
C LYS A 247 55.10 -37.36 15.00
N GLU A 248 54.81 -38.66 15.09
CA GLU A 248 55.18 -39.64 14.08
C GLU A 248 54.38 -39.44 12.78
N THR A 249 53.09 -39.13 12.88
CA THR A 249 52.26 -38.76 11.73
C THR A 249 52.74 -37.45 11.10
N MET A 250 53.02 -36.43 11.91
CA MET A 250 53.53 -35.12 11.47
C MET A 250 54.94 -35.21 10.85
N SER A 251 55.76 -36.17 11.29
CA SER A 251 57.09 -36.42 10.73
C SER A 251 57.05 -37.34 9.49
N SER A 252 55.98 -38.12 9.30
CA SER A 252 55.75 -38.97 8.13
C SER A 252 55.13 -38.21 6.95
N LEU A 253 54.42 -37.11 7.21
CA LEU A 253 53.96 -36.18 6.19
C LEU A 253 55.17 -35.41 5.66
N GLY A 254 55.55 -35.65 4.41
CA GLY A 254 56.67 -34.94 3.80
C GLY A 254 56.39 -33.44 3.82
N GLN A 255 57.43 -32.60 4.02
CA GLN A 255 57.30 -31.14 3.99
C GLN A 255 56.53 -30.62 2.75
N GLN A 256 56.53 -31.38 1.66
CA GLN A 256 55.79 -31.10 0.43
C GLN A 256 54.27 -31.34 0.54
N GLU A 257 53.82 -32.33 1.32
CA GLU A 257 52.40 -32.60 1.58
C GLU A 257 51.80 -31.57 2.54
N LEU A 258 52.56 -31.11 3.53
CA LEU A 258 52.15 -30.03 4.43
C LEU A 258 51.99 -28.70 3.68
N LEU A 259 52.88 -28.44 2.72
CA LEU A 259 52.79 -27.27 1.83
C LEU A 259 51.58 -27.38 0.89
N LEU A 260 51.28 -28.57 0.39
CA LEU A 260 50.07 -28.83 -0.41
C LEU A 260 48.79 -28.64 0.41
N LEU A 261 48.73 -29.17 1.63
CA LEU A 261 47.61 -28.99 2.56
C LEU A 261 47.42 -27.53 2.96
N GLN A 262 48.51 -26.80 3.19
CA GLN A 262 48.44 -25.36 3.47
C GLN A 262 47.87 -24.60 2.27
N LYS A 263 48.30 -24.95 1.05
CA LYS A 263 47.77 -24.37 -0.19
C LYS A 263 46.28 -24.71 -0.39
N GLU A 264 45.89 -25.96 -0.16
CA GLU A 264 44.49 -26.40 -0.27
C GLU A 264 43.60 -25.70 0.77
N ASN A 265 44.06 -25.55 2.02
CA ASN A 265 43.36 -24.78 3.05
C ASN A 265 43.23 -23.29 2.69
N GLU A 266 44.26 -22.69 2.12
CA GLU A 266 44.21 -21.29 1.66
C GLU A 266 43.23 -21.11 0.48
N GLU A 267 43.17 -22.08 -0.43
CA GLU A 267 42.24 -22.10 -1.56
C GLU A 267 40.79 -22.25 -1.08
N LEU A 268 40.50 -23.19 -0.19
CA LEU A 268 39.17 -23.39 0.39
C LEU A 268 38.69 -22.17 1.20
N LEU A 269 39.59 -21.52 1.93
CA LEU A 269 39.27 -20.30 2.67
C LEU A 269 38.97 -19.12 1.72
N LEU A 270 39.74 -18.98 0.64
CA LEU A 270 39.47 -17.99 -0.39
C LEU A 270 38.13 -18.22 -1.10
N GLU A 271 37.83 -19.47 -1.45
CA GLU A 271 36.60 -19.85 -2.13
C GLU A 271 35.38 -19.58 -1.24
N SER A 272 35.39 -20.09 0.00
CA SER A 272 34.32 -19.84 0.98
C SER A 272 34.14 -18.34 1.28
N LYS A 273 35.24 -17.59 1.38
CA LYS A 273 35.19 -16.12 1.52
C LYS A 273 34.54 -15.45 0.32
N SER A 274 34.88 -15.87 -0.89
CA SER A 274 34.29 -15.30 -2.11
C SER A 274 32.79 -15.58 -2.19
N GLU A 275 32.36 -16.78 -1.77
CA GLU A 275 30.97 -17.19 -1.77
C GLU A 275 30.14 -16.42 -0.73
N GLU A 276 30.64 -16.27 0.50
CA GLU A 276 29.98 -15.49 1.54
C GLU A 276 29.83 -14.02 1.15
N LEU A 277 30.88 -13.42 0.59
CA LEU A 277 30.84 -12.03 0.10
C LEU A 277 29.82 -11.86 -1.03
N SER A 278 29.73 -12.84 -1.94
CA SER A 278 28.74 -12.85 -3.02
C SER A 278 27.31 -12.88 -2.46
N LYS A 279 27.04 -13.72 -1.44
CA LYS A 279 25.73 -13.80 -0.78
C LYS A 279 25.36 -12.50 -0.06
N VAL A 280 26.31 -11.87 0.62
CA VAL A 280 26.10 -10.56 1.27
C VAL A 280 25.79 -9.49 0.22
N LYS A 281 26.59 -9.42 -0.86
CA LYS A 281 26.38 -8.47 -1.96
C LYS A 281 25.02 -8.66 -2.64
N HIS A 282 24.62 -9.91 -2.87
CA HIS A 282 23.30 -10.21 -3.44
C HIS A 282 22.17 -9.72 -2.52
N LEU A 283 22.28 -9.95 -1.21
CA LEU A 283 21.31 -9.45 -0.25
C LEU A 283 21.27 -7.91 -0.21
N GLU A 284 22.43 -7.25 -0.29
CA GLU A 284 22.53 -5.78 -0.40
C GLU A 284 21.83 -5.25 -1.64
N THR A 285 22.06 -5.85 -2.82
CA THR A 285 21.36 -5.47 -4.06
C THR A 285 19.86 -5.66 -3.91
N SER A 286 19.42 -6.80 -3.37
CA SER A 286 18.01 -7.10 -3.18
C SER A 286 17.34 -6.18 -2.12
N ILE A 287 18.09 -5.59 -1.18
CA ILE A 287 17.61 -4.54 -0.27
C ILE A 287 17.42 -3.22 -1.03
N ILE A 288 18.37 -2.84 -1.88
CA ILE A 288 18.27 -1.66 -2.74
C ILE A 288 17.05 -1.76 -3.65
N ASP A 289 16.81 -2.94 -4.25
CA ASP A 289 15.64 -3.18 -5.11
C ASP A 289 14.32 -2.96 -4.34
N VAL A 290 14.21 -3.49 -3.11
CA VAL A 290 13.02 -3.30 -2.27
C VAL A 290 12.87 -1.83 -1.85
N ALA A 291 13.96 -1.17 -1.50
CA ALA A 291 13.96 0.27 -1.19
C ALA A 291 13.52 1.11 -2.39
N GLN A 292 13.91 0.73 -3.61
CA GLN A 292 13.43 1.37 -4.84
C GLN A 292 11.92 1.20 -5.00
N ILE A 293 11.37 0.01 -4.75
CA ILE A 293 9.92 -0.23 -4.77
C ILE A 293 9.20 0.68 -3.76
N ILE A 294 9.72 0.79 -2.53
CA ILE A 294 9.16 1.66 -1.49
C ILE A 294 9.19 3.13 -1.90
N ASN A 295 10.31 3.60 -2.44
CA ASN A 295 10.45 4.98 -2.91
C ASN A 295 9.51 5.29 -4.06
N GLU A 296 9.34 4.34 -4.99
CA GLU A 296 8.41 4.48 -6.10
C GLU A 296 6.95 4.56 -5.62
N ILE A 297 6.54 3.70 -4.69
CA ILE A 297 5.20 3.78 -4.07
C ILE A 297 5.06 5.10 -3.29
N GLY A 298 6.11 5.56 -2.61
CA GLY A 298 6.13 6.84 -1.90
C GLY A 298 5.88 8.02 -2.83
N PHE A 299 6.61 8.08 -3.94
CA PHE A 299 6.42 9.10 -4.97
C PHE A 299 5.01 9.05 -5.57
N GLN A 300 4.48 7.85 -5.85
CA GLN A 300 3.12 7.68 -6.35
C GLN A 300 2.07 8.18 -5.34
N LEU A 301 2.27 7.93 -4.06
CA LEU A 301 1.41 8.42 -2.99
C LEU A 301 1.41 9.95 -2.91
N ASP A 302 2.57 10.59 -3.08
CA ASP A 302 2.67 12.05 -3.08
C ASP A 302 1.87 12.64 -4.25
N VAL A 303 2.07 12.11 -5.47
CA VAL A 303 1.30 12.51 -6.66
C VAL A 303 -0.20 12.27 -6.47
N GLN A 304 -0.59 11.12 -5.90
CA GLN A 304 -2.00 10.81 -5.62
C GLN A 304 -2.60 11.73 -4.55
N ASN A 305 -1.82 12.14 -3.56
CA ASN A 305 -2.29 13.04 -2.51
C ASN A 305 -2.61 14.42 -3.09
N ASP A 306 -1.76 14.93 -3.99
CA ASP A 306 -2.02 16.17 -4.73
C ASP A 306 -3.28 16.05 -5.60
N GLN A 307 -3.48 14.91 -6.28
CA GLN A 307 -4.68 14.65 -7.07
C GLN A 307 -5.95 14.58 -6.20
N ILE A 308 -5.88 13.96 -5.03
CA ILE A 308 -7.00 13.88 -4.08
C ILE A 308 -7.35 15.27 -3.56
N ASN A 309 -6.36 16.10 -3.23
CA ASN A 309 -6.61 17.47 -2.79
C ASN A 309 -7.31 18.27 -3.90
N GLN A 310 -6.83 18.16 -5.14
CA GLN A 310 -7.49 18.77 -6.29
C GLN A 310 -8.93 18.29 -6.47
N LEU A 311 -9.18 16.98 -6.34
CA LEU A 311 -10.54 16.43 -6.42
C LEU A 311 -11.44 16.96 -5.29
N MET A 312 -10.90 17.11 -4.08
CA MET A 312 -11.63 17.64 -2.93
C MET A 312 -11.99 19.12 -3.12
N ASP A 313 -11.04 19.93 -3.60
CA ASP A 313 -11.27 21.33 -3.94
C ASP A 313 -12.33 21.46 -5.04
N THR A 314 -12.24 20.63 -6.10
CA THR A 314 -13.26 20.63 -7.16
C THR A 314 -14.63 20.20 -6.64
N GLN A 315 -14.70 19.27 -5.68
CA GLN A 315 -15.97 18.86 -5.09
C GLN A 315 -16.58 20.01 -4.27
N GLU A 316 -15.77 20.75 -3.50
CA GLU A 316 -16.23 21.91 -2.74
C GLU A 316 -16.76 23.00 -3.69
N ASP A 317 -16.02 23.30 -4.76
CA ASP A 317 -16.45 24.26 -5.78
C ASP A 317 -17.75 23.83 -6.46
N VAL A 318 -17.88 22.55 -6.82
CA VAL A 318 -19.10 22.00 -7.42
C VAL A 318 -20.28 22.12 -6.47
N VAL A 319 -20.12 21.71 -5.20
CA VAL A 319 -21.19 21.82 -4.21
C VAL A 319 -21.59 23.27 -3.98
N ASN A 320 -20.63 24.19 -3.91
CA ASN A 320 -20.87 25.62 -3.77
C ASN A 320 -21.59 26.21 -4.99
N ASN A 321 -21.18 25.81 -6.20
CA ASN A 321 -21.80 26.23 -7.46
C ASN A 321 -23.23 25.72 -7.58
N ILE A 322 -23.49 24.46 -7.24
CA ILE A 322 -24.84 23.87 -7.23
C ILE A 322 -25.73 24.57 -6.20
N THR A 323 -25.20 24.82 -5.00
CA THR A 323 -25.95 25.48 -3.92
C THR A 323 -26.31 26.90 -4.32
N SER A 324 -25.33 27.66 -4.82
CA SER A 324 -25.51 29.05 -5.27
C SER A 324 -26.46 29.11 -6.48
N GLY A 325 -26.26 28.25 -7.47
CA GLY A 325 -27.11 28.13 -8.65
C GLY A 325 -28.57 27.82 -8.29
N ASN A 326 -28.82 26.88 -7.37
CA ASN A 326 -30.17 26.62 -6.86
C ASN A 326 -30.77 27.83 -6.14
N THR A 327 -29.97 28.58 -5.38
CA THR A 327 -30.46 29.82 -4.76
C THR A 327 -30.79 30.90 -5.79
N GLU A 328 -30.02 30.99 -6.87
CA GLU A 328 -30.26 31.92 -7.97
C GLU A 328 -31.49 31.54 -8.78
N LEU A 329 -31.68 30.25 -9.08
CA LEU A 329 -32.89 29.74 -9.73
C LEU A 329 -34.13 30.04 -8.90
N LYS A 330 -34.06 29.86 -7.58
CA LYS A 330 -35.16 30.24 -6.67
C LYS A 330 -35.43 31.74 -6.72
N LYS A 331 -34.39 32.57 -6.62
CA LYS A 331 -34.51 34.04 -6.72
C LYS A 331 -35.05 34.49 -8.08
N ALA A 332 -34.62 33.85 -9.17
CA ALA A 332 -35.07 34.14 -10.53
C ALA A 332 -36.53 33.75 -10.74
N ASN A 333 -36.95 32.59 -10.21
CA ASN A 333 -38.34 32.15 -10.23
C ASN A 333 -39.26 33.07 -9.41
N GLU A 334 -38.81 33.49 -8.23
CA GLU A 334 -39.53 34.49 -7.41
C GLU A 334 -39.66 35.82 -8.15
N ARG A 335 -38.57 36.32 -8.76
CA ARG A 335 -38.58 37.54 -9.60
C ARG A 335 -39.52 37.40 -10.80
N SER A 336 -39.49 36.27 -11.50
CA SER A 336 -40.41 35.96 -12.62
C SER A 336 -41.87 36.01 -12.18
N SER A 337 -42.22 35.35 -11.07
CA SER A 337 -43.59 35.35 -10.55
C SER A 337 -44.05 36.75 -10.11
N ASN A 338 -43.15 37.54 -9.53
CA ASN A 338 -43.44 38.90 -9.09
C ASN A 338 -43.57 39.86 -10.28
N ASN A 339 -42.78 39.67 -11.33
CA ASN A 339 -42.93 40.42 -12.59
C ASN A 339 -44.27 40.12 -13.25
N ALA A 340 -44.66 38.84 -13.32
CA ALA A 340 -45.95 38.44 -13.87
C ALA A 340 -47.11 39.08 -13.09
N LYS A 341 -47.09 39.04 -11.75
CA LYS A 341 -48.08 39.71 -10.89
C LYS A 341 -48.17 41.22 -11.14
N ARG A 342 -47.02 41.90 -11.30
CA ARG A 342 -46.98 43.34 -11.61
C ARG A 342 -47.61 43.65 -12.97
N VAL A 343 -47.33 42.84 -13.99
CA VAL A 343 -47.92 42.99 -15.32
C VAL A 343 -49.43 42.78 -15.28
N THR A 344 -49.92 41.75 -14.57
CA THR A 344 -51.36 41.52 -14.40
C THR A 344 -52.04 42.70 -13.69
N TRP A 345 -51.41 43.26 -12.65
CA TRP A 345 -51.97 44.40 -11.92
C TRP A 345 -52.03 45.67 -12.78
N LEU A 346 -51.01 45.90 -13.62
CA LEU A 346 -50.98 47.00 -14.58
C LEU A 346 -52.12 46.89 -15.60
N ILE A 347 -52.37 45.69 -16.13
CA ILE A 347 -53.48 45.44 -17.07
C ILE A 347 -54.84 45.73 -16.41
N ILE A 348 -55.03 45.32 -15.15
CA ILE A 348 -56.26 45.57 -14.41
C ILE A 348 -56.49 47.08 -14.19
N ILE A 349 -55.47 47.83 -13.79
CA ILE A 349 -55.58 49.30 -13.64
C ILE A 349 -55.89 49.96 -14.97
N LEU A 350 -55.18 49.57 -16.03
CA LEU A 350 -55.37 50.15 -17.35
C LEU A 350 -56.79 49.89 -17.88
N GLY A 351 -57.32 48.68 -17.64
CA GLY A 351 -58.71 48.35 -17.95
C GLY A 351 -59.71 49.20 -17.14
N LEU A 352 -59.47 49.38 -15.84
CA LEU A 352 -60.33 50.20 -14.98
C LEU A 352 -60.27 51.69 -15.36
N PHE A 353 -59.11 52.18 -15.75
CA PHE A 353 -58.92 53.54 -16.25
C PHE A 353 -59.70 53.80 -17.53
N LEU A 354 -59.69 52.85 -18.48
CA LEU A 354 -60.49 52.95 -19.71
C LEU A 354 -61.99 53.03 -19.42
N VAL A 355 -62.51 52.22 -18.49
CA VAL A 355 -63.93 52.26 -18.10
C VAL A 355 -64.32 53.61 -17.48
N LEU A 356 -63.46 54.19 -16.63
CA LEU A 356 -63.71 55.52 -16.07
C LEU A 356 -63.65 56.63 -17.12
N PHE A 357 -62.75 56.50 -18.10
CA PHE A 357 -62.62 57.48 -19.17
C PHE A 357 -63.84 57.46 -20.10
N ASP A 358 -64.36 56.26 -20.40
CA ASP A 358 -65.59 56.07 -21.18
C ASP A 358 -66.84 56.53 -20.42
N TYR A 359 -66.83 56.46 -19.09
CA TYR A 359 -67.93 56.99 -18.27
C TYR A 359 -67.95 58.53 -18.19
N MET A 360 -66.79 59.18 -18.35
CA MET A 360 -66.65 60.64 -18.27
C MET A 360 -66.85 61.35 -19.61
N LEU A 361 -66.72 60.64 -20.73
CA LEU A 361 -66.95 61.13 -22.08
C LEU A 361 -68.40 60.88 -22.51
#